data_AF-A0A3N1D4X1-F1
#
_entry.id   AF-A0A3N1D4X1-F1
#
_cell.length_a   1.000
_cell.length_b   1.000
_cell.length_c   1.000
_cell.angle_alpha   90.00
_cell.angle_beta   90.00
_cell.angle_gamma   90.00
#
_symmetry.space_group_name_H-M   'P 1'
#
loop_
_entity.id
_entity.type
_entity.pdbx_description
1 polymer ?
#
loop_
_entity_poly.entity_id
_entity_poly.type
_entity_poly.pdbx_seq_one_letter_code
_entity_poly.pdbx_strand_id
1 'polypeptide(L)'
;MSSAAVAGALNERNASRFVVAGALAPALPEIRGARLVALPGAVEVHADRSRIPAGADPRGRALHLSAGAALYNLRLSAAQVGCATAVRLLPDRGHPTLLATLRLTGPHRSRPEERLLYAASLQPLPMRHPYGDQHPPVPVLQELTEAARLEGTTLHLLPQSGGPRTAVLTAASDGPQSWLRAGQSLQSLLLNALIRSVSLSFVYDLTRLPHPPTASPGEVPQLVLELARSTR
;
A
#
# COMPACT_ATOMS: atom_id res chain seq x y z
N MET A 1 -4.98 -13.72 31.13
CA MET A 1 -4.61 -14.80 30.18
C MET A 1 -4.05 -14.24 28.84
N SER A 2 -3.28 -13.15 28.83
CA SER A 2 -3.29 -12.24 27.65
C SER A 2 -1.96 -11.97 26.92
N SER A 3 -0.83 -12.63 27.27
CA SER A 3 0.47 -12.37 26.63
C SER A 3 1.06 -13.59 25.89
N ALA A 4 0.78 -14.81 26.37
CA ALA A 4 1.35 -16.04 25.80
C ALA A 4 0.72 -16.44 24.45
N ALA A 5 -0.58 -16.17 24.25
CA ALA A 5 -1.28 -16.47 22.99
C ALA A 5 -0.82 -15.55 21.84
N VAL A 6 -0.48 -14.29 22.14
CA VAL A 6 0.02 -13.31 21.16
C VAL A 6 1.49 -13.57 20.80
N ALA A 7 2.30 -14.00 21.77
CA ALA A 7 3.68 -14.44 21.53
C ALA A 7 3.78 -15.72 20.68
N GLY A 8 2.78 -16.62 20.78
CA GLY A 8 2.72 -17.84 19.97
C GLY A 8 2.34 -17.63 18.50
N ALA A 9 1.68 -16.51 18.17
CA ALA A 9 1.14 -16.25 16.84
C ALA A 9 2.22 -15.87 15.80
N LEU A 10 3.24 -15.13 16.23
CA LEU A 10 4.44 -14.86 15.43
C LEU A 10 5.64 -15.61 16.02
N ASN A 11 5.55 -16.94 16.03
CA ASN A 11 6.69 -17.80 16.34
C ASN A 11 7.65 -17.90 15.14
N GLU A 12 8.86 -18.39 15.36
CA GLU A 12 9.89 -18.56 14.31
C GLU A 12 9.39 -19.34 13.09
N ARG A 13 8.44 -20.27 13.28
CA ARG A 13 7.89 -21.11 12.19
C ARG A 13 6.98 -20.35 11.23
N ASN A 14 6.30 -19.29 11.67
CA ASN A 14 5.38 -18.51 10.84
C ASN A 14 5.90 -17.11 10.49
N ALA A 15 6.91 -16.61 11.21
CA ALA A 15 7.54 -15.31 10.96
C ALA A 15 8.10 -15.19 9.53
N SER A 16 8.72 -16.27 9.01
CA SER A 16 9.24 -16.32 7.64
C SER A 16 8.14 -16.16 6.59
N ARG A 17 7.00 -16.84 6.75
CA ARG A 17 5.84 -16.73 5.84
C ARG A 17 5.23 -15.33 5.87
N PHE A 18 5.19 -14.72 7.05
CA PHE A 18 4.73 -13.34 7.24
C PHE A 18 5.62 -12.32 6.53
N VAL A 19 6.93 -12.43 6.72
CA VAL A 19 7.92 -11.57 6.08
C VAL A 19 7.92 -11.78 4.56
N VAL A 20 7.84 -13.02 4.10
CA VAL A 20 7.74 -13.34 2.67
C VAL A 20 6.49 -12.71 2.08
N ALA A 21 5.32 -12.85 2.69
CA ALA A 21 4.11 -12.21 2.19
C ALA A 21 4.18 -10.67 2.22
N GLY A 22 4.80 -10.08 3.24
CA GLY A 22 5.10 -8.63 3.28
C GLY A 22 6.09 -8.17 2.20
N ALA A 23 7.00 -9.05 1.78
CA ALA A 23 8.01 -8.78 0.76
C ALA A 23 7.55 -9.10 -0.67
N LEU A 24 6.53 -9.96 -0.83
CA LEU A 24 5.93 -10.29 -2.11
C LEU A 24 5.02 -9.14 -2.56
N ALA A 25 5.32 -8.59 -3.73
CA ALA A 25 4.58 -7.54 -4.42
C ALA A 25 4.40 -6.22 -3.65
N PRO A 26 5.48 -5.46 -3.38
CA PRO A 26 5.30 -4.02 -3.16
C PRO A 26 4.76 -3.41 -4.46
N ALA A 27 3.84 -2.44 -4.36
CA ALA A 27 3.33 -1.65 -5.47
C ALA A 27 4.43 -1.08 -6.39
N LEU A 28 5.63 -0.89 -5.83
CA LEU A 28 6.85 -0.41 -6.48
C LEU A 28 7.93 -1.52 -6.42
N PRO A 29 7.84 -2.60 -7.23
CA PRO A 29 8.80 -3.70 -7.20
C PRO A 29 10.23 -3.29 -7.58
N GLU A 30 10.38 -2.15 -8.28
CA GLU A 30 11.66 -1.54 -8.62
C GLU A 30 12.32 -0.87 -7.40
N ILE A 31 11.55 -0.50 -6.37
CA ILE A 31 12.07 0.15 -5.15
C ILE A 31 12.18 -0.87 -4.02
N ARG A 32 13.34 -1.53 -3.94
CA ARG A 32 13.67 -2.55 -2.92
C ARG A 32 14.32 -1.96 -1.66
N GLY A 33 13.87 -0.77 -1.26
CA GLY A 33 14.45 -0.01 -0.14
C GLY A 33 13.90 -0.34 1.25
N ALA A 34 12.89 -1.22 1.37
CA ALA A 34 12.33 -1.62 2.66
C ALA A 34 12.98 -2.91 3.16
N ARG A 35 13.56 -2.88 4.36
CA ARG A 35 14.08 -4.04 5.07
C ARG A 35 13.12 -4.43 6.19
N LEU A 36 12.53 -5.62 6.09
CA LEU A 36 11.63 -6.16 7.10
C LEU A 36 12.43 -6.94 8.15
N VAL A 37 12.22 -6.63 9.43
CA VAL A 37 12.85 -7.31 10.56
C VAL A 37 11.75 -7.93 11.42
N ALA A 38 11.69 -9.27 11.45
CA ALA A 38 10.77 -9.97 12.33
C ALA A 38 11.31 -9.99 13.77
N LEU A 39 10.44 -9.62 14.71
CA LEU A 39 10.66 -9.70 16.15
C LEU A 39 9.58 -10.60 16.77
N PRO A 40 9.76 -11.07 18.02
CA PRO A 40 8.70 -11.78 18.72
C PRO A 40 7.42 -10.93 18.81
N GLY A 41 6.35 -11.36 18.13
CA GLY A 41 5.05 -10.68 18.10
C GLY A 41 4.99 -9.36 17.32
N ALA A 42 6.03 -8.99 16.58
CA ALA A 42 6.08 -7.75 15.81
C ALA A 42 6.92 -7.86 14.53
N VAL A 43 6.71 -6.92 13.61
CA VAL A 43 7.57 -6.72 12.44
C VAL A 43 7.92 -5.25 12.38
N GLU A 44 9.22 -4.96 12.25
CA GLU A 44 9.72 -3.62 11.98
C GLU A 44 10.00 -3.46 10.49
N VAL A 45 9.69 -2.28 9.98
CA VAL A 45 9.96 -1.88 8.60
C VAL A 45 11.02 -0.80 8.63
N HIS A 46 12.20 -1.12 8.11
CA HIS A 46 13.36 -0.23 8.09
C HIS A 46 13.64 0.29 6.68
N ALA A 47 14.06 1.55 6.58
CA ALA A 47 14.64 2.12 5.38
C ALA A 47 16.06 1.59 5.18
N ASP A 48 16.31 1.00 4.02
CA ASP A 48 17.62 0.56 3.57
C ASP A 48 17.95 1.25 2.23
N ARG A 49 18.44 2.49 2.35
CA ARG A 49 18.82 3.31 1.19
C ARG A 49 19.98 2.73 0.39
N SER A 50 20.77 1.82 0.97
CA SER A 50 21.90 1.17 0.27
C SER A 50 21.42 0.28 -0.89
N ARG A 51 20.16 -0.15 -0.87
CA ARG A 51 19.52 -0.93 -1.93
C ARG A 51 18.95 -0.10 -3.07
N ILE A 52 18.99 1.23 -2.96
CA ILE A 52 18.44 2.15 -3.96
C ILE A 52 19.61 2.77 -4.73
N PRO A 53 19.59 2.73 -6.08
CA PRO A 53 20.59 3.42 -6.88
C PRO A 53 20.68 4.91 -6.54
N ALA A 54 21.90 5.45 -6.53
CA ALA A 54 22.12 6.86 -6.25
C ALA A 54 21.30 7.76 -7.19
N GLY A 55 20.61 8.75 -6.63
CA GLY A 55 19.77 9.68 -7.39
C GLY A 55 18.41 9.14 -7.84
N ALA A 56 18.11 7.84 -7.66
CA ALA A 56 16.82 7.27 -8.08
C ALA A 56 15.64 7.73 -7.20
N ASP A 57 15.88 8.00 -5.90
CA ASP A 57 14.87 8.49 -4.98
C ASP A 57 15.45 9.53 -3.99
N PRO A 58 15.77 10.75 -4.47
CA PRO A 58 16.49 11.75 -3.67
C PRO A 58 15.75 12.17 -2.39
N ARG A 59 14.42 12.19 -2.43
CA ARG A 59 13.56 12.54 -1.29
C ARG A 59 13.20 11.33 -0.41
N GLY A 60 13.50 10.11 -0.85
CA GLY A 60 13.06 8.88 -0.19
C GLY A 60 11.57 8.60 -0.35
N ARG A 61 10.87 9.31 -1.24
CA ARG A 61 9.41 9.22 -1.40
C ARG A 61 9.01 7.83 -1.87
N ALA A 62 9.68 7.33 -2.90
CA ALA A 62 9.40 6.02 -3.49
C ALA A 62 9.67 4.90 -2.47
N LEU A 63 10.72 5.04 -1.67
CA LEU A 63 11.03 4.14 -0.56
C LEU A 63 9.90 4.10 0.48
N HIS A 64 9.35 5.24 0.88
CA HIS A 64 8.26 5.28 1.86
C HIS A 64 6.95 4.74 1.27
N LEU A 65 6.65 5.01 0.00
CA LEU A 65 5.51 4.41 -0.70
C LEU A 65 5.64 2.87 -0.73
N SER A 66 6.82 2.36 -1.10
CA SER A 66 7.11 0.91 -1.12
C SER A 66 7.00 0.28 0.28
N ALA A 67 7.54 0.94 1.31
CA ALA A 67 7.41 0.50 2.70
C ALA A 67 5.94 0.49 3.18
N GLY A 68 5.15 1.48 2.77
CA GLY A 68 3.71 1.51 3.01
C GLY A 68 2.99 0.34 2.36
N ALA A 69 3.31 0.02 1.10
CA ALA A 69 2.75 -1.13 0.42
C ALA A 69 3.08 -2.45 1.15
N ALA A 70 4.34 -2.62 1.57
CA ALA A 70 4.76 -3.77 2.37
C ALA A 70 3.99 -3.89 3.70
N LEU A 71 3.73 -2.76 4.39
CA LEU A 71 2.91 -2.74 5.61
C LEU A 71 1.48 -3.24 5.37
N TYR A 72 0.87 -2.89 4.24
CA TYR A 72 -0.46 -3.38 3.89
C TYR A 72 -0.46 -4.90 3.68
N ASN A 73 0.53 -5.44 2.97
CA ASN A 73 0.66 -6.89 2.79
C ASN A 73 0.91 -7.62 4.12
N LEU A 74 1.70 -7.02 5.04
CA LEU A 74 1.89 -7.57 6.39
C LEU A 74 0.58 -7.59 7.19
N ARG A 75 -0.27 -6.56 7.07
CA ARG A 75 -1.60 -6.52 7.69
C ARG A 75 -2.51 -7.61 7.14
N LEU A 76 -2.52 -7.83 5.82
CA LEU A 76 -3.27 -8.93 5.20
C LEU A 76 -2.78 -10.30 5.67
N SER A 77 -1.45 -10.47 5.79
CA SER A 77 -0.83 -11.69 6.30
C SER A 77 -1.23 -11.97 7.75
N ALA A 78 -1.31 -10.93 8.57
CA ALA A 78 -1.81 -11.02 9.95
C ALA A 78 -3.26 -11.41 10.01
N ALA A 79 -4.10 -10.76 9.20
CA ALA A 79 -5.51 -11.12 9.12
C ALA A 79 -5.67 -12.59 8.70
N GLN A 80 -4.87 -13.10 7.76
CA GLN A 80 -4.94 -14.47 7.27
C GLN A 80 -4.63 -15.52 8.35
N VAL A 81 -3.74 -15.23 9.30
CA VAL A 81 -3.46 -16.12 10.45
C VAL A 81 -4.35 -15.83 11.66
N GLY A 82 -5.38 -15.00 11.48
CA GLY A 82 -6.36 -14.69 12.50
C GLY A 82 -5.87 -13.72 13.58
N CYS A 83 -4.99 -12.79 13.23
CA CYS A 83 -4.41 -11.82 14.15
C CYS A 83 -4.76 -10.37 13.79
N ALA A 84 -5.21 -9.60 14.79
CA ALA A 84 -5.36 -8.15 14.72
C ALA A 84 -3.97 -7.49 14.76
N THR A 85 -3.86 -6.30 14.17
CA THR A 85 -2.61 -5.55 14.11
C THR A 85 -2.75 -4.14 14.66
N ALA A 86 -1.69 -3.65 15.28
CA ALA A 86 -1.49 -2.23 15.57
C ALA A 86 -0.23 -1.75 14.83
N VAL A 87 -0.42 -0.78 13.94
CA VAL A 87 0.68 -0.16 13.18
C VAL A 87 0.99 1.20 13.78
N ARG A 88 2.27 1.44 14.07
CA ARG A 88 2.80 2.77 14.37
C ARG A 88 3.76 3.17 13.26
N LEU A 89 3.48 4.30 12.60
CA LEU A 89 4.35 4.88 11.59
C LEU A 89 5.32 5.85 12.27
N LEU A 90 6.58 5.84 11.82
CA LEU A 90 7.67 6.69 12.31
C LEU A 90 7.71 6.75 13.85
N PRO A 91 7.77 5.58 14.53
CA PRO A 91 7.57 5.51 15.98
C PRO A 91 8.67 6.18 16.79
N ASP A 92 9.86 6.37 16.20
CA ASP A 92 11.02 6.98 16.83
C ASP A 92 11.65 8.04 15.93
N ARG A 93 11.70 9.28 16.41
CA ARG A 93 12.31 10.41 15.70
C ARG A 93 13.84 10.37 15.72
N GLY A 94 14.44 9.71 16.71
CA GLY A 94 15.89 9.50 16.81
C GLY A 94 16.42 8.38 15.91
N HIS A 95 15.54 7.54 15.38
CA HIS A 95 15.87 6.44 14.48
C HIS A 95 15.12 6.56 13.15
N PRO A 96 15.52 7.49 12.26
CA PRO A 96 14.80 7.80 11.03
C PRO A 96 14.77 6.64 10.01
N THR A 97 15.58 5.61 10.21
CA THR A 97 15.49 4.39 9.42
C THR A 97 14.33 3.50 9.84
N LEU A 98 13.81 3.59 11.07
CA LEU A 98 12.65 2.84 11.52
C LEU A 98 11.36 3.50 11.01
N LEU A 99 10.85 3.01 9.88
CA LEU A 99 9.70 3.59 9.20
C LEU A 99 8.37 3.23 9.86
N ALA A 100 8.27 2.01 10.38
CA ALA A 100 7.07 1.55 11.05
C ALA A 100 7.31 0.31 11.91
N THR A 101 6.44 0.12 12.90
CA THR A 101 6.31 -1.12 13.66
C THR A 101 4.89 -1.65 13.51
N LEU A 102 4.74 -2.93 13.16
CA LEU A 102 3.48 -3.65 13.17
C LEU A 102 3.52 -4.67 14.32
N ARG A 103 2.59 -4.56 15.26
CA ARG A 103 2.45 -5.49 16.39
C ARG A 103 1.19 -6.32 16.23
N LEU A 104 1.25 -7.60 16.56
CA LEU A 104 0.04 -8.41 16.73
C LEU A 104 -0.60 -8.08 18.07
N THR A 105 -1.90 -7.79 18.09
CA THR A 105 -2.58 -7.29 19.29
C THR A 105 -3.64 -8.23 19.85
N GLY A 106 -4.07 -9.25 19.10
CA GLY A 106 -5.08 -10.18 19.54
C GLY A 106 -5.70 -10.97 18.39
N PRO A 107 -6.76 -11.75 18.64
CA PRO A 107 -7.45 -12.49 17.60
C PRO A 107 -8.22 -11.56 16.65
N HIS A 108 -8.23 -11.91 15.36
CA HIS A 108 -9.03 -11.27 14.32
C HIS A 108 -9.70 -12.34 13.47
N ARG A 109 -10.96 -12.15 13.11
CA ARG A 109 -11.65 -13.06 12.20
C ARG A 109 -11.48 -12.52 10.78
N SER A 110 -10.66 -13.18 9.96
CA SER A 110 -10.42 -12.77 8.58
C SER A 110 -11.74 -12.75 7.80
N ARG A 111 -12.03 -11.61 7.19
CA ARG A 111 -13.21 -11.42 6.32
C ARG A 111 -12.98 -12.11 4.97
N PRO A 112 -14.04 -12.52 4.26
CA PRO A 112 -13.90 -13.10 2.92
C PRO A 112 -13.08 -12.23 1.96
N GLU A 113 -13.28 -10.92 2.00
CA GLU A 113 -12.54 -9.96 1.19
C GLU A 113 -11.05 -9.90 1.54
N GLU A 114 -10.69 -9.88 2.83
CA GLU A 114 -9.28 -9.90 3.25
C GLU A 114 -8.55 -11.15 2.75
N ARG A 115 -9.24 -12.30 2.70
CA ARG A 115 -8.67 -13.54 2.14
C ARG A 115 -8.44 -13.44 0.63
N LEU A 116 -9.37 -12.79 -0.10
CA LEU A 116 -9.21 -12.54 -1.54
C LEU A 116 -8.05 -11.58 -1.82
N LEU A 117 -7.95 -10.49 -1.04
CA LEU A 117 -6.85 -9.53 -1.13
C LEU A 117 -5.50 -10.17 -0.80
N TYR A 118 -5.45 -11.01 0.23
CA TYR A 118 -4.24 -11.78 0.56
C TYR A 118 -3.87 -12.75 -0.57
N ALA A 119 -4.83 -13.49 -1.14
CA ALA A 119 -4.55 -14.36 -2.28
C ALA A 119 -4.04 -13.57 -3.50
N ALA A 120 -4.61 -12.39 -3.74
CA ALA A 120 -4.20 -11.48 -4.81
C ALA A 120 -2.79 -10.93 -4.59
N SER A 121 -2.37 -10.65 -3.35
CA SER A 121 -1.03 -10.13 -3.05
C SER A 121 0.09 -11.13 -3.28
N LEU A 122 -0.24 -12.42 -3.39
CA LEU A 122 0.72 -13.48 -3.74
C LEU A 122 0.97 -13.59 -5.24
N GLN A 123 0.21 -12.87 -6.07
CA GLN A 123 0.37 -12.86 -7.52
C GLN A 123 1.17 -11.63 -7.96
N PRO A 124 1.96 -11.72 -9.05
CA PRO A 124 2.53 -10.53 -9.68
C PRO A 124 1.41 -9.55 -10.08
N LEU A 125 1.51 -8.30 -9.62
CA LEU A 125 0.56 -7.26 -10.02
C LEU A 125 0.70 -6.99 -11.52
N PRO A 126 -0.39 -7.04 -12.31
CA PRO A 126 -0.35 -6.71 -13.73
C PRO A 126 -0.27 -5.20 -13.89
N MET A 127 0.94 -4.66 -13.72
CA MET A 127 1.29 -3.25 -13.94
C MET A 127 1.30 -2.96 -15.44
N ARG A 128 0.12 -2.94 -16.06
CA ARG A 128 -0.07 -2.52 -17.45
C ARG A 128 -0.80 -1.20 -17.47
N HIS A 129 -0.39 -0.34 -18.38
CA HIS A 129 -1.13 0.89 -18.66
C HIS A 129 -2.55 0.51 -19.09
N PRO A 130 -3.60 1.03 -18.42
CA PRO A 130 -4.96 0.75 -18.81
C PRO A 130 -5.17 1.20 -20.25
N TYR A 131 -5.78 0.33 -21.06
CA TYR A 131 -6.06 0.63 -22.46
C TYR A 131 -7.56 0.54 -22.73
N GLY A 132 -8.06 1.48 -23.53
CA GLY A 132 -9.47 1.59 -23.90
C GLY A 132 -10.29 2.49 -23.00
N ASP A 133 -11.51 2.79 -23.49
CA ASP A 133 -12.41 3.80 -22.90
C ASP A 133 -13.44 3.19 -21.94
N GLN A 134 -13.32 1.89 -21.64
CA GLN A 134 -14.26 1.22 -20.74
C GLN A 134 -13.93 1.56 -19.30
N HIS A 135 -14.67 2.53 -18.76
CA HIS A 135 -14.55 2.93 -17.36
C HIS A 135 -15.00 1.81 -16.42
N PRO A 136 -14.35 1.67 -15.24
CA PRO A 136 -14.84 0.78 -14.21
C PRO A 136 -16.28 1.15 -13.80
N PRO A 137 -17.13 0.17 -13.44
CA PRO A 137 -18.46 0.44 -12.93
C PRO A 137 -18.42 1.38 -11.71
N VAL A 138 -19.41 2.26 -11.58
CA VAL A 138 -19.52 3.21 -10.45
C VAL A 138 -19.40 2.53 -9.07
N PRO A 139 -20.03 1.36 -8.81
CA PRO A 139 -19.87 0.68 -7.53
C PRO A 139 -18.41 0.30 -7.23
N VAL A 140 -17.64 -0.10 -8.24
CA VAL A 140 -16.20 -0.42 -8.07
C VAL A 140 -15.40 0.85 -7.76
N LEU A 141 -15.72 1.96 -8.42
CA LEU A 141 -15.08 3.26 -8.12
C LEU A 141 -15.38 3.73 -6.69
N GLN A 142 -16.60 3.49 -6.19
CA GLN A 142 -16.98 3.78 -4.81
C GLN A 142 -16.23 2.90 -3.81
N GLU A 143 -16.10 1.60 -4.09
CA GLU A 143 -15.30 0.67 -3.27
C GLU A 143 -13.83 1.09 -3.20
N LEU A 144 -13.23 1.49 -4.33
CA LEU A 144 -11.86 1.99 -4.37
C LEU A 144 -11.70 3.29 -3.58
N THR A 145 -12.68 4.20 -3.68
CA THR A 145 -12.68 5.46 -2.92
C THR A 145 -12.72 5.20 -1.42
N GLU A 146 -13.56 4.26 -0.99
CA GLU A 146 -13.65 3.85 0.41
C GLU A 146 -12.38 3.15 0.89
N ALA A 147 -11.77 2.29 0.07
CA ALA A 147 -10.50 1.64 0.38
C ALA A 147 -9.37 2.66 0.62
N ALA A 148 -9.28 3.72 -0.20
CA ALA A 148 -8.34 4.82 0.02
C ALA A 148 -8.61 5.55 1.35
N ARG A 149 -9.89 5.82 1.65
CA ARG A 149 -10.32 6.49 2.89
C ARG A 149 -9.95 5.71 4.14
N LEU A 150 -10.13 4.38 4.12
CA LEU A 150 -9.75 3.49 5.23
C LEU A 150 -8.25 3.52 5.52
N GLU A 151 -7.43 3.82 4.53
CA GLU A 151 -5.97 3.97 4.66
C GLU A 151 -5.53 5.43 4.98
N GLY A 152 -6.50 6.33 5.15
CA GLY A 152 -6.27 7.73 5.54
C GLY A 152 -5.78 8.62 4.41
N THR A 153 -6.21 8.30 3.19
CA THR A 153 -5.98 9.09 1.97
C THR A 153 -7.31 9.31 1.25
N THR A 154 -7.37 10.29 0.35
CA THR A 154 -8.60 10.55 -0.42
C THR A 154 -8.36 10.26 -1.89
N LEU A 155 -9.28 9.54 -2.53
CA LEU A 155 -9.24 9.28 -3.97
C LEU A 155 -10.23 10.21 -4.69
N HIS A 156 -9.70 11.14 -5.47
CA HIS A 156 -10.50 12.07 -6.27
C HIS A 156 -10.60 11.59 -7.71
N LEU A 157 -11.81 11.29 -8.15
CA LEU A 157 -12.05 10.95 -9.56
C LEU A 157 -12.13 12.24 -10.38
N LEU A 158 -11.30 12.36 -11.41
CA LEU A 158 -11.30 13.54 -12.28
C LEU A 158 -12.49 13.50 -13.26
N PRO A 159 -12.87 14.65 -13.86
CA PRO A 159 -13.87 14.67 -14.93
C PRO A 159 -13.52 13.66 -16.03
N GLN A 160 -14.55 13.06 -16.64
CA GLN A 160 -14.34 12.10 -17.71
C GLN A 160 -13.67 12.79 -18.91
N SER A 161 -12.49 12.31 -19.27
CA SER A 161 -11.87 12.51 -20.58
C SER A 161 -12.05 11.24 -21.41
N GLY A 162 -11.87 11.34 -22.73
CA GLY A 162 -11.68 10.12 -23.54
C GLY A 162 -10.50 9.32 -22.98
N GLY A 163 -10.55 7.98 -23.04
CA GLY A 163 -9.55 7.12 -22.42
C GLY A 163 -9.93 6.58 -21.03
N PRO A 164 -8.93 6.08 -20.27
CA PRO A 164 -9.14 5.50 -18.95
C PRO A 164 -9.60 6.54 -17.93
N ARG A 165 -10.24 6.06 -16.85
CA ARG A 165 -10.70 6.90 -15.75
C ARG A 165 -9.48 7.40 -14.97
N THR A 166 -9.20 8.70 -15.02
CA THR A 166 -8.13 9.30 -14.21
C THR A 166 -8.61 9.63 -12.79
N ALA A 167 -7.76 9.38 -11.80
CA ALA A 167 -7.98 9.74 -10.42
C ALA A 167 -6.70 10.27 -9.78
N VAL A 168 -6.84 11.01 -8.68
CA VAL A 168 -5.74 11.56 -7.90
C VAL A 168 -5.87 11.07 -6.47
N LEU A 169 -4.83 10.42 -5.97
CA LEU A 169 -4.74 10.08 -4.55
C LEU A 169 -4.10 11.25 -3.81
N THR A 170 -4.77 11.80 -2.80
CA THR A 170 -4.27 12.90 -1.98
C THR A 170 -4.10 12.49 -0.52
N ALA A 171 -3.25 13.24 0.19
CA ALA A 171 -3.03 13.10 1.63
C ALA A 171 -2.91 14.47 2.30
N ALA A 172 -2.99 14.53 3.63
CA ALA A 172 -2.96 15.79 4.37
C ALA A 172 -1.63 16.58 4.30
N SER A 173 -0.53 15.96 3.85
CA SER A 173 0.79 16.61 3.77
C SER A 173 1.70 15.93 2.75
N ASP A 174 2.78 16.60 2.35
CA ASP A 174 3.85 15.99 1.56
C ASP A 174 5.05 15.59 2.43
N GLY A 175 4.95 14.46 3.13
CA GLY A 175 6.04 14.01 4.00
C GLY A 175 6.01 12.51 4.30
N PRO A 176 7.04 12.00 4.99
CA PRO A 176 7.27 10.57 5.23
C PRO A 176 6.03 9.80 5.73
N GLN A 177 5.28 10.37 6.67
CA GLN A 177 4.08 9.73 7.20
C GLN A 177 2.95 9.63 6.16
N SER A 178 2.74 10.70 5.39
CA SER A 178 1.76 10.71 4.30
C SER A 178 2.18 9.80 3.14
N TRP A 179 3.48 9.69 2.85
CA TRP A 179 4.00 8.74 1.86
C TRP A 179 3.80 7.28 2.30
N LEU A 180 4.02 6.95 3.57
CA LEU A 180 3.71 5.61 4.10
C LEU A 180 2.22 5.27 4.01
N ARG A 181 1.33 6.23 4.29
CA ARG A 181 -0.12 6.04 4.13
C ARG A 181 -0.53 5.90 2.66
N ALA A 182 0.00 6.75 1.79
CA ALA A 182 -0.21 6.66 0.35
C ALA A 182 0.29 5.31 -0.21
N GLY A 183 1.38 4.76 0.32
CA GLY A 183 1.86 3.43 -0.03
C GLY A 183 0.90 2.31 0.38
N GLN A 184 0.37 2.36 1.61
CA GLN A 184 -0.66 1.42 2.07
C GLN A 184 -1.93 1.51 1.21
N SER A 185 -2.40 2.73 0.93
CA SER A 185 -3.56 2.96 0.08
C SER A 185 -3.33 2.47 -1.34
N LEU A 186 -2.19 2.78 -1.96
CA LEU A 186 -1.86 2.32 -3.31
C LEU A 186 -1.91 0.80 -3.41
N GLN A 187 -1.30 0.09 -2.45
CA GLN A 187 -1.36 -1.36 -2.43
C GLN A 187 -2.79 -1.88 -2.25
N SER A 188 -3.57 -1.25 -1.36
CA SER A 188 -4.98 -1.59 -1.20
C SER A 188 -5.78 -1.40 -2.50
N LEU A 189 -5.57 -0.29 -3.19
CA LEU A 189 -6.23 0.02 -4.47
C LEU A 189 -5.84 -0.96 -5.57
N LEU A 190 -4.55 -1.29 -5.69
CA LEU A 190 -4.05 -2.28 -6.66
C LEU A 190 -4.70 -3.66 -6.46
N LEU A 191 -4.77 -4.12 -5.21
CA LEU A 191 -5.35 -5.42 -4.90
C LEU A 191 -6.88 -5.43 -5.07
N ASN A 192 -7.57 -4.36 -4.65
CA ASN A 192 -9.01 -4.22 -4.88
C ASN A 192 -9.35 -4.14 -6.37
N ALA A 193 -8.58 -3.38 -7.15
CA ALA A 193 -8.74 -3.30 -8.60
C ALA A 193 -8.54 -4.68 -9.24
N LEU A 194 -7.49 -5.41 -8.84
CA LEU A 194 -7.21 -6.75 -9.36
C LEU A 194 -8.37 -7.74 -9.13
N ILE A 195 -8.90 -7.81 -7.90
CA ILE A 195 -10.02 -8.73 -7.60
C ILE A 195 -11.34 -8.33 -8.28
N ARG A 196 -11.47 -7.07 -8.72
CA ARG A 196 -12.63 -6.55 -9.48
C ARG A 196 -12.39 -6.50 -10.98
N SER A 197 -11.29 -7.07 -11.49
CA SER A 197 -10.91 -7.04 -12.91
C SER A 197 -10.81 -5.61 -13.47
N VAL A 198 -10.21 -4.71 -12.69
CA VAL A 198 -9.84 -3.35 -13.10
C VAL A 198 -8.32 -3.30 -13.26
N SER A 199 -7.86 -2.83 -14.42
CA SER A 199 -6.46 -2.48 -14.65
C SER A 199 -6.21 -1.11 -14.00
N LEU A 200 -5.09 -0.99 -13.28
CA LEU A 200 -4.68 0.22 -12.60
C LEU A 200 -3.21 0.49 -12.90
N SER A 201 -2.91 1.67 -13.44
CA SER A 201 -1.56 2.24 -13.49
C SER A 201 -1.48 3.45 -12.58
N PHE A 202 -0.26 3.90 -12.29
CA PHE A 202 -0.04 5.09 -11.49
C PHE A 202 1.26 5.81 -11.82
N VAL A 203 1.30 7.09 -11.48
CA VAL A 203 2.49 7.94 -11.48
C VAL A 203 2.67 8.50 -10.07
N TYR A 204 3.85 8.28 -9.50
CA TYR A 204 4.20 8.76 -8.15
C TYR A 204 5.21 9.89 -8.15
N ASP A 205 5.98 10.05 -9.23
CA ASP A 205 6.82 11.21 -9.47
C ASP A 205 6.01 12.26 -10.22
N LEU A 206 5.25 13.05 -9.47
CA LEU A 206 4.37 14.08 -10.02
C LEU A 206 5.12 15.21 -10.71
N THR A 207 6.43 15.34 -10.48
CA THR A 207 7.26 16.36 -11.15
C THR A 207 7.46 16.07 -12.64
N ARG A 208 7.20 14.83 -13.06
CA ARG A 208 7.24 14.42 -14.47
C ARG A 208 5.95 14.71 -15.23
N LEU A 209 4.89 15.13 -14.53
CA LEU A 209 3.63 15.45 -15.17
C LEU A 209 3.67 16.89 -15.72
N PRO A 210 3.18 17.12 -16.95
CA PRO A 210 3.16 18.47 -17.54
C PRO A 210 2.24 19.41 -16.76
N HIS A 211 1.15 18.86 -16.19
CA HIS A 211 0.20 19.59 -15.37
C HIS A 211 -0.08 18.78 -14.10
N PRO A 212 0.55 19.12 -12.95
CA PRO A 212 0.25 18.44 -11.71
C PRO A 212 -1.21 18.70 -11.32
N PRO A 213 -1.91 17.68 -10.80
CA PRO A 213 -3.31 17.83 -10.44
C PRO A 213 -3.46 18.84 -9.31
N THR A 214 -4.45 19.72 -9.42
CA THR A 214 -4.91 20.55 -8.30
C THR A 214 -5.69 19.71 -7.31
N ALA A 215 -5.31 19.78 -6.03
CA ALA A 215 -6.04 19.17 -4.93
C ALA A 215 -6.94 20.19 -4.23
N SER A 216 -7.90 19.68 -3.46
CA SER A 216 -8.70 20.47 -2.54
C SER A 216 -7.81 21.19 -1.52
N PRO A 217 -8.22 22.36 -0.99
CA PRO A 217 -7.48 23.05 0.06
C PRO A 217 -7.18 22.12 1.25
N GLY A 218 -5.92 22.09 1.69
CA GLY A 218 -5.46 21.23 2.80
C GLY A 218 -5.09 19.80 2.39
N GLU A 219 -5.21 19.46 1.10
CA GLU A 219 -4.77 18.18 0.57
C GLU A 219 -3.59 18.35 -0.39
N VAL A 220 -2.70 17.36 -0.38
CA VAL A 220 -1.51 17.30 -1.23
C VAL A 220 -1.62 16.07 -2.13
N PRO A 221 -1.57 16.24 -3.47
CA PRO A 221 -1.48 15.13 -4.41
C PRO A 221 -0.30 14.21 -4.11
N GLN A 222 -0.57 12.92 -4.06
CA GLN A 222 0.43 11.89 -3.83
C GLN A 222 0.70 11.04 -5.07
N LEU A 223 -0.37 10.65 -5.77
CA LEU A 223 -0.30 9.77 -6.94
C LEU A 223 -1.35 10.23 -7.95
N VAL A 224 -1.04 10.10 -9.24
CA VAL A 224 -2.07 10.06 -10.29
C VAL A 224 -2.27 8.62 -10.68
N LEU A 225 -3.52 8.23 -10.84
CA LEU A 225 -3.97 6.87 -11.11
C LEU A 225 -4.77 6.87 -12.40
N GLU A 226 -4.64 5.82 -13.19
CA GLU A 226 -5.54 5.57 -14.31
C GLU A 226 -6.16 4.20 -14.12
N LEU A 227 -7.47 4.13 -14.38
CA LEU A 227 -8.26 2.93 -14.18
C LEU A 227 -9.06 2.60 -15.43
N ALA A 228 -8.99 1.37 -15.89
CA ALA A 228 -9.88 0.85 -16.94
C ALA A 228 -10.37 -0.55 -16.59
N ARG A 229 -11.53 -0.92 -17.12
CA ARG A 229 -12.01 -2.29 -17.03
C ARG A 229 -11.03 -3.21 -17.76
N SER A 230 -10.56 -4.25 -17.08
CA SER A 230 -9.75 -5.28 -17.71
C SER A 230 -10.68 -6.28 -18.40
N THR A 231 -10.63 -6.36 -19.72
CA THR A 231 -11.10 -7.55 -20.44
C THR A 231 -10.06 -8.64 -20.19
N ARG A 232 -10.45 -9.72 -19.50
CA ARG A 232 -9.62 -10.92 -19.42
C ARG A 232 -9.51 -11.57 -20.80
#